data_AF-A0A8T5QMJ7-F1
#
_entry.id   AF-A0A8T5QMJ7-F1
#
_cell.length_a   1.000
_cell.length_b   1.000
_cell.length_c   1.000
_cell.angle_alpha   90.00
_cell.angle_beta   90.00
_cell.angle_gamma   90.00
#
_symmetry.space_group_name_H-M   'P 1'
#
loop_
_entity.id
_entity.type
_entity.pdbx_description
1 polymer ?
#
loop_
_entity_poly.entity_id
_entity_poly.type
_entity_poly.pdbx_seq_one_letter_code
_entity_poly.pdbx_strand_id
1 'polypeptide(L)'
;MVEVNPIAKMIVNKGIESFDVSMFPQEQKKEILAQAAQIFLRQGKFDDAMIALERAGLPLPEEQIRQVADKKILMGQYQEAYDLLSKTGQTEMAEFVKANFL
;
A
#
# COMPACT_ATOMS: atom_id res chain seq x y z
N MET A 1 20.31 5.32 -11.94
CA MET A 1 19.16 4.42 -11.74
C MET A 1 19.48 3.54 -10.55
N VAL A 2 18.64 3.50 -9.52
CA VAL A 2 18.82 2.53 -8.42
C VAL A 2 18.54 1.15 -9.00
N GLU A 3 19.46 0.21 -8.82
CA GLU A 3 19.28 -1.16 -9.30
C GLU A 3 18.12 -1.81 -8.53
N VAL A 4 17.14 -2.32 -9.27
CA VAL A 4 15.97 -2.95 -8.66
C VAL A 4 16.35 -4.33 -8.16
N ASN A 5 16.23 -4.53 -6.85
CA ASN A 5 16.49 -5.78 -6.16
C ASN A 5 15.69 -6.93 -6.80
N PRO A 6 16.33 -8.05 -7.21
CA PRO A 6 15.63 -9.19 -7.81
C PRO A 6 14.52 -9.77 -6.93
N ILE A 7 14.68 -9.69 -5.61
CA ILE A 7 13.67 -10.16 -4.64
C ILE A 7 12.43 -9.28 -4.71
N ALA A 8 12.58 -7.96 -4.82
CA ALA A 8 11.46 -7.05 -5.00
C ALA A 8 10.66 -7.38 -6.28
N LYS A 9 11.34 -7.71 -7.38
CA LYS A 9 10.67 -8.19 -8.62
C LYS A 9 9.94 -9.51 -8.39
N MET A 10 10.53 -10.44 -7.64
CA MET A 10 9.91 -11.73 -7.34
C MET A 10 8.64 -11.55 -6.49
N ILE A 11 8.68 -10.68 -5.48
CA ILE A 11 7.53 -10.30 -4.65
C ILE A 11 6.40 -9.76 -5.53
N VAL A 12 6.72 -8.86 -6.47
CA VAL A 12 5.71 -8.27 -7.37
C VAL A 12 5.07 -9.30 -8.29
N ASN A 13 5.84 -10.26 -8.78
CA ASN A 13 5.36 -11.30 -9.68
C ASN A 13 4.51 -12.35 -8.97
N LYS A 14 4.87 -12.72 -7.73
CA LYS A 14 4.17 -13.76 -6.96
C LYS A 14 3.07 -13.22 -6.04
N GLY A 15 3.11 -11.92 -5.72
CA GLY A 15 2.22 -11.29 -4.75
C GLY A 15 2.88 -11.15 -3.37
N ILE A 16 2.61 -10.04 -2.69
CA ILE A 16 3.25 -9.67 -1.41
C ILE A 16 2.96 -10.66 -0.28
N GLU A 17 1.80 -11.31 -0.32
CA GLU A 17 1.40 -12.31 0.69
C GLU A 17 2.13 -13.64 0.55
N SER A 18 2.61 -13.96 -0.65
CA SER A 18 3.28 -15.23 -0.94
C SER A 18 4.74 -15.29 -0.48
N PHE A 19 5.31 -14.16 -0.07
CA PHE A 19 6.73 -14.03 0.18
C PHE A 19 7.03 -13.75 1.65
N ASP A 20 7.73 -14.67 2.30
CA ASP A 20 8.24 -14.47 3.65
C ASP A 20 9.56 -13.70 3.62
N VAL A 21 9.53 -12.48 4.16
CA VAL A 21 10.70 -11.60 4.30
C VAL A 21 11.37 -11.70 5.67
N SER A 22 10.90 -12.59 6.56
CA SER A 22 11.42 -12.75 7.92
C SER A 22 12.89 -13.18 7.95
N MET A 23 13.35 -13.84 6.89
CA MET A 23 14.74 -14.29 6.74
C MET A 23 15.74 -13.17 6.47
N PHE A 24 15.29 -11.95 6.16
CA PHE A 24 16.18 -10.82 5.85
C PHE A 24 16.41 -9.93 7.08
N PRO A 25 17.62 -9.35 7.24
CA PRO A 25 17.87 -8.29 8.21
C PRO A 25 16.91 -7.11 8.02
N GLN A 26 16.57 -6.41 9.09
CA GLN A 26 15.55 -5.36 9.09
C GLN A 26 15.78 -4.28 8.01
N GLU A 27 17.01 -3.78 7.87
CA GLU A 27 17.35 -2.76 6.86
C GLU A 27 17.16 -3.29 5.44
N GLN A 28 17.58 -4.53 5.18
CA GLN A 28 17.44 -5.16 3.87
C GLN A 28 15.97 -5.48 3.55
N LYS A 29 15.21 -5.94 4.55
CA LYS A 29 13.77 -6.16 4.45
C LYS A 29 13.06 -4.86 4.09
N LYS A 30 13.39 -3.76 4.78
CA LYS A 30 12.83 -2.44 4.52
C LYS A 30 13.12 -1.99 3.09
N GLU A 31 14.35 -2.13 2.62
CA GLU A 31 14.73 -1.77 1.26
C GLU A 31 13.99 -2.61 0.20
N ILE A 32 13.97 -3.93 0.34
CA ILE A 32 13.28 -4.85 -0.58
C ILE A 32 11.79 -4.49 -0.69
N LEU A 33 11.13 -4.30 0.46
CA LEU A 33 9.71 -3.99 0.51
C LEU A 33 9.41 -2.58 -0.03
N ALA A 34 10.26 -1.60 0.23
CA ALA A 34 10.12 -0.26 -0.34
C ALA A 34 10.22 -0.29 -1.87
N GLN A 35 11.16 -1.05 -2.42
CA GLN A 35 11.28 -1.23 -3.87
C GLN A 35 10.08 -1.99 -4.45
N ALA A 36 9.60 -3.04 -3.78
CA ALA A 36 8.40 -3.77 -4.19
C ALA A 36 7.17 -2.84 -4.21
N ALA A 37 6.99 -2.03 -3.17
CA ALA A 37 5.92 -1.04 -3.11
C ALA A 37 5.97 -0.05 -4.28
N GLN A 38 7.14 0.50 -4.60
CA GLN A 38 7.28 1.40 -5.76
C GLN A 38 6.94 0.72 -7.08
N ILE A 39 7.24 -0.57 -7.24
CA ILE A 39 6.87 -1.31 -8.44
C ILE A 39 5.34 -1.53 -8.46
N PHE A 40 4.73 -1.94 -7.35
CA PHE A 40 3.28 -2.11 -7.24
C PHE A 40 2.52 -0.82 -7.54
N LEU A 41 2.99 0.32 -7.02
CA LEU A 41 2.43 1.64 -7.32
C LEU A 41 2.48 1.95 -8.83
N ARG A 42 3.61 1.71 -9.48
CA ARG A 42 3.75 1.90 -10.94
C ARG A 42 2.85 0.97 -11.75
N GLN A 43 2.44 -0.17 -11.19
CA GLN A 43 1.51 -1.11 -11.81
C GLN A 43 0.04 -0.83 -11.46
N GLY A 44 -0.27 0.19 -10.65
CA GLY A 44 -1.62 0.46 -10.17
C GLY A 44 -2.16 -0.59 -9.17
N LYS A 45 -1.28 -1.44 -8.63
CA LYS A 45 -1.58 -2.46 -7.62
C LYS A 45 -1.47 -1.85 -6.22
N PHE A 46 -2.36 -0.91 -5.92
CA PHE A 46 -2.20 -0.08 -4.73
C PHE A 46 -2.36 -0.86 -3.41
N ASP A 47 -3.26 -1.84 -3.34
CA ASP A 47 -3.42 -2.68 -2.14
C ASP A 47 -2.11 -3.42 -1.80
N ASP A 48 -1.47 -4.03 -2.80
CA ASP A 48 -0.16 -4.69 -2.63
C ASP A 48 0.95 -3.71 -2.21
N ALA A 49 0.95 -2.50 -2.80
CA ALA A 49 1.90 -1.46 -2.44
C ALA A 49 1.76 -1.03 -0.98
N MET A 50 0.51 -0.88 -0.54
CA MET A 50 0.18 -0.51 0.84
C MET A 50 0.68 -1.56 1.83
N ILE A 51 0.38 -2.84 1.56
CA ILE A 51 0.86 -3.95 2.39
C ILE A 51 2.40 -3.97 2.44
N ALA A 52 3.07 -3.74 1.32
CA ALA A 52 4.53 -3.71 1.27
C ALA A 52 5.12 -2.56 2.11
N LEU A 53 4.55 -1.36 2.04
CA LEU A 53 4.98 -0.21 2.85
C LEU A 53 4.72 -0.42 4.35
N GLU A 54 3.56 -0.97 4.71
CA GLU A 54 3.22 -1.29 6.09
C GLU A 54 4.21 -2.32 6.67
N ARG A 55 4.50 -3.39 5.92
CA ARG A 55 5.51 -4.40 6.31
C ARG A 55 6.93 -3.85 6.37
N ALA A 56 7.23 -2.78 5.63
CA ALA A 56 8.51 -2.08 5.67
C ALA A 56 8.61 -1.10 6.86
N GLY A 57 7.51 -0.84 7.56
CA GLY A 57 7.43 0.22 8.57
C GLY A 57 7.62 1.61 7.96
N LEU A 58 7.19 1.79 6.71
CA LEU A 58 7.29 3.07 6.00
C LEU A 58 5.94 3.78 5.99
N PRO A 59 5.93 5.12 6.06
CA PRO A 59 4.69 5.86 5.93
C PRO A 59 4.09 5.65 4.55
N LEU A 60 2.77 5.55 4.52
CA LEU A 60 2.00 5.52 3.30
C LEU A 60 1.90 6.95 2.76
N PRO A 61 2.31 7.22 1.52
CA PRO A 61 2.25 8.58 1.03
C PRO A 61 0.80 8.97 0.71
N GLU A 62 0.44 10.19 1.12
CA GLU A 62 -0.94 10.66 1.20
C GLU A 62 -1.67 10.59 -0.14
N GLU A 63 -1.00 10.96 -1.23
CA GLU A 63 -1.57 10.92 -2.56
C GLU A 63 -2.00 9.50 -2.97
N GLN A 64 -1.18 8.48 -2.65
CA GLN A 64 -1.51 7.10 -2.97
C GLN A 64 -2.66 6.58 -2.11
N ILE A 65 -2.72 6.98 -0.84
CA ILE A 65 -3.86 6.67 0.04
C ILE A 65 -5.16 7.21 -0.57
N ARG A 66 -5.16 8.46 -1.03
CA ARG A 66 -6.34 9.07 -1.66
C ARG A 66 -6.77 8.31 -2.90
N GLN A 67 -5.82 7.95 -3.77
CA GLN A 67 -6.11 7.16 -4.98
C GLN A 67 -6.72 5.78 -4.66
N VAL A 68 -6.25 5.11 -3.61
CA VAL A 68 -6.82 3.82 -3.17
C VAL A 68 -8.24 4.03 -2.64
N ALA A 69 -8.43 5.03 -1.79
CA ALA A 69 -9.73 5.35 -1.20
C ALA A 69 -10.74 5.70 -2.29
N ASP A 70 -10.38 6.56 -3.25
CA ASP A 70 -11.23 6.93 -4.38
C ASP A 70 -11.63 5.70 -5.20
N LYS A 71 -10.69 4.79 -5.48
CA LYS A 71 -10.99 3.54 -6.19
C LYS A 71 -11.96 2.65 -5.40
N LYS A 72 -11.79 2.54 -4.09
CA LYS A 72 -12.70 1.79 -3.22
C LYS A 72 -14.11 2.40 -3.21
N ILE A 73 -14.22 3.73 -3.15
CA ILE A 73 -15.49 4.45 -3.27
C ILE A 73 -16.16 4.14 -4.62
N LEU A 74 -15.41 4.21 -5.73
CA LEU A 74 -15.93 3.89 -7.07
C LEU A 74 -16.41 2.43 -7.20
N MET A 75 -15.84 1.51 -6.43
CA MET A 75 -16.23 0.10 -6.38
C MET A 75 -17.37 -0.17 -5.39
N GLY A 76 -17.90 0.84 -4.70
CA GLY A 76 -18.91 0.69 -3.65
C GLY A 76 -18.39 0.12 -2.33
N GLN A 77 -17.06 0.04 -2.16
CA GLN A 77 -16.38 -0.48 -0.96
C GLN A 77 -16.20 0.63 0.09
N TYR A 78 -17.31 1.26 0.51
CA TYR A 78 -17.26 2.47 1.32
C TYR A 78 -16.66 2.26 2.71
N GLN A 79 -16.96 1.12 3.36
CA GLN A 79 -16.40 0.80 4.67
C GLN A 79 -14.87 0.67 4.60
N GLU A 80 -14.35 -0.02 3.58
CA GLU A 80 -12.90 -0.16 3.40
C GLU A 80 -12.23 1.18 3.09
N ALA A 81 -12.88 2.05 2.30
CA ALA A 81 -12.38 3.39 2.03
C ALA A 81 -12.32 4.24 3.32
N TYR A 82 -13.38 4.18 4.15
CA TYR A 82 -13.44 4.86 5.43
C TYR A 82 -12.33 4.38 6.39
N ASP A 83 -12.20 3.07 6.56
CA ASP A 83 -11.23 2.47 7.47
C ASP A 83 -9.80 2.84 7.05
N LEU A 84 -9.52 2.80 5.75
CA LEU A 84 -8.25 3.20 5.17
C LEU A 84 -7.92 4.67 5.53
N LEU A 85 -8.80 5.61 5.16
CA LEU A 85 -8.60 7.04 5.38
C LEU A 85 -8.48 7.38 6.87
N SER A 86 -9.26 6.70 7.72
CA SER A 86 -9.20 6.87 9.17
C SER A 86 -7.87 6.38 9.75
N LYS A 87 -7.43 5.17 9.37
CA LYS A 87 -6.17 4.57 9.84
C LYS A 87 -4.95 5.39 9.40
N THR A 88 -5.05 6.06 8.25
CA THR A 88 -3.93 6.79 7.66
C THR A 88 -3.96 8.30 7.90
N GLY A 89 -4.94 8.79 8.67
CA GLY A 89 -4.99 10.16 9.19
C GLY A 89 -5.68 11.18 8.28
N GLN A 90 -6.34 10.75 7.21
CA GLN A 90 -7.10 11.61 6.28
C GLN A 90 -8.52 11.83 6.83
N THR A 91 -8.59 12.39 8.05
CA THR A 91 -9.82 12.51 8.84
C THR A 91 -10.95 13.21 8.09
N GLU A 92 -10.65 14.29 7.36
CA GLU A 92 -11.67 15.02 6.59
C GLU A 92 -12.31 14.16 5.50
N MET A 93 -11.49 13.40 4.75
CA MET A 93 -11.99 12.50 3.72
C MET A 93 -12.70 11.30 4.33
N ALA A 94 -12.23 10.76 5.46
CA ALA A 94 -12.91 9.70 6.17
C ALA A 94 -14.32 10.15 6.59
N GLU A 95 -14.46 11.31 7.22
CA GLU A 95 -15.77 11.85 7.60
C GLU A 95 -16.66 12.13 6.39
N PHE A 96 -16.08 12.59 5.26
CA PHE A 96 -16.83 12.72 4.02
C PHE A 96 -17.41 11.38 3.55
N VAL A 97 -16.60 10.32 3.54
CA VAL A 97 -17.07 8.99 3.12
C VAL A 97 -18.18 8.49 4.04
N LYS A 98 -17.98 8.62 5.35
CA LYS A 98 -18.96 8.22 6.37
C LYS A 98 -20.28 8.96 6.23
N ALA A 99 -20.26 10.28 6.04
CA ALA A 99 -21.48 11.07 5.98
C ALA A 99 -22.31 10.85 4.70
N ASN A 100 -21.70 10.40 3.61
CA ASN A 100 -22.35 10.32 2.30
C ASN A 100 -22.65 8.89 1.84
N PHE A 101 -21.94 7.87 2.36
CA PHE A 101 -22.03 6.51 1.83
C PHE A 101 -22.22 5.39 2.88
N LEU A 102 -22.08 5.68 4.18
CA LEU A 102 -22.26 4.72 5.29
C LEU A 102 -23.45 5.13 6.16
#